data_AF-A0A346AWC2-F1
#
_entry.id   AF-A0A346AWC2-F1
#
_cell.length_a   1.000
_cell.length_b   1.000
_cell.length_c   1.000
_cell.angle_alpha   90.00
_cell.angle_beta   90.00
_cell.angle_gamma   90.00
#
_symmetry.space_group_name_H-M   'P 1'
#
loop_
_entity.id
_entity.type
_entity.pdbx_description
1 polymer ?
#
loop_
_entity_poly.entity_id
_entity_poly.type
_entity_poly.pdbx_seq_one_letter_code
_entity_poly.pdbx_strand_id
1 'polypeptide(L)'
;MAKYSYEFKKQLVSEYLDNQGSYASISQKHGMLDSCQLRKWVAAYKKMGDAGLKRSRSRKEYSFEEKLSVVESYLTSELSYQELALQMGINNPSLLVRWVNDFKIAGPDALRPHRKGRKKTLNTSQAKETEAQVQHTEVDTRAEHVKELEDELLKLRIENAVLKELRRLRLEDEAKRRGLQTSSSVSEDKFKLKDLLSYTHLPKATYMYWQKRMGREHPDKEIEDTIQELCKQHTTYGYRRITGELTNQGWRVNKKKAQRIMQKLSFQVTCFTRKSRRYSSYKGKVGTIAPNRIRRRFHTTVPHQKITTDTTEFKYYELDAQGHLTQHKLYLDPFLDMFNGEILSYRIGNRPSAENILAAQAEAIDITADCPYRRTFHSDQGWAYQMKAYVRKLKQERIFQSMSRKGNCLDNAVMENFFGLLKQEMYYGVVYYSYEELKSAIEQYIKYYNEQRIKEKLGWKSPVQYRRSLSAA
;
A
#
# COMPACT_ATOMS: atom_id res chain seq x y z
N MET A 1 28.37 -5.17 -21.57
CA MET A 1 28.77 -3.92 -22.24
C MET A 1 28.50 -2.74 -21.31
N ALA A 2 29.38 -1.73 -21.24
CA ALA A 2 29.11 -0.54 -20.44
C ALA A 2 28.13 0.37 -21.17
N LYS A 3 27.14 0.91 -20.46
CA LYS A 3 26.07 1.75 -21.04
C LYS A 3 26.59 3.06 -21.66
N TYR A 4 27.72 3.58 -21.19
CA TYR A 4 28.30 4.85 -21.63
C TYR A 4 29.82 4.70 -21.81
N SER A 5 30.33 5.18 -22.95
CA SER A 5 31.77 5.20 -23.26
C SER A 5 32.52 6.23 -22.41
N TYR A 6 33.85 6.10 -22.32
CA TYR A 6 34.68 7.09 -21.63
C TYR A 6 34.61 8.46 -22.30
N GLU A 7 34.70 8.51 -23.63
CA GLU A 7 34.59 9.76 -24.41
C GLU A 7 33.28 10.50 -24.13
N PHE A 8 32.16 9.77 -24.10
CA PHE A 8 30.86 10.35 -23.78
C PHE A 8 30.80 10.93 -22.36
N LYS A 9 31.39 10.24 -21.37
CA LYS A 9 31.46 10.76 -20.00
C LYS A 9 32.33 12.02 -19.92
N LYS A 10 33.47 12.02 -20.62
CA LYS A 10 34.40 13.15 -20.62
C LYS A 10 33.76 14.39 -21.24
N GLN A 11 33.07 14.23 -22.37
CA GLN A 11 32.30 15.29 -23.02
C GLN A 11 31.30 15.95 -22.06
N LEU A 12 30.49 15.16 -21.36
CA LEU A 12 29.46 15.70 -20.45
C LEU A 12 30.05 16.39 -19.22
N VAL A 13 31.18 15.89 -18.71
CA VAL A 13 31.89 16.51 -17.60
C VAL A 13 32.53 17.83 -18.04
N SER A 14 33.14 17.88 -19.22
CA SER A 14 33.67 19.11 -19.81
C SER A 14 32.58 20.15 -20.04
N GLU A 15 31.45 19.78 -20.65
CA GLU A 15 30.30 20.69 -20.84
C GLU A 15 29.79 21.28 -19.51
N TYR A 16 29.85 20.51 -18.42
CA TYR A 16 29.52 21.03 -17.08
C TYR A 16 30.58 21.97 -16.52
N LEU A 17 31.87 21.64 -16.68
CA LEU A 17 32.98 22.47 -16.19
C LEU A 17 33.08 23.80 -16.96
N ASP A 18 32.68 23.81 -18.24
CA ASP A 18 32.63 24.99 -19.12
C ASP A 18 31.36 25.84 -18.88
N ASN A 19 30.60 25.57 -17.79
CA ASN A 19 29.38 26.27 -17.39
C ASN A 19 28.27 26.31 -18.47
N GLN A 20 28.20 25.33 -19.36
CA GLN A 20 27.22 25.27 -20.46
C GLN A 20 25.79 24.90 -20.01
N GLY A 21 25.56 24.66 -18.72
CA GLY A 21 24.24 24.39 -18.17
C GLY A 21 24.24 23.65 -16.82
N SER A 22 23.05 23.48 -16.24
CA SER A 22 22.88 22.69 -15.02
C SER A 22 22.95 21.18 -15.29
N TYR A 23 23.18 20.36 -14.25
CA TYR A 23 23.19 18.89 -14.36
C TYR A 23 21.95 18.31 -15.06
N ALA A 24 20.77 18.91 -14.82
CA ALA A 24 19.52 18.48 -15.42
C ALA A 24 19.45 18.85 -16.91
N SER A 25 19.87 20.06 -17.27
CA SER A 25 19.89 20.55 -18.65
C SER A 25 20.83 19.73 -19.53
N ILE A 26 22.06 19.48 -19.06
CA ILE A 26 23.06 18.68 -19.80
C ILE A 26 22.59 17.22 -19.94
N SER A 27 22.00 16.64 -18.90
CA SER A 27 21.48 15.26 -18.97
C SER A 27 20.31 15.15 -19.97
N GLN A 28 19.41 16.13 -20.00
CA GLN A 28 18.27 16.15 -20.93
C GLN A 28 18.73 16.35 -22.38
N LYS A 29 19.69 17.24 -22.62
CA LYS A 29 20.30 17.51 -23.94
C LYS A 29 20.88 16.25 -24.57
N HIS A 30 21.49 15.39 -23.76
CA HIS A 30 22.16 14.16 -24.21
C HIS A 30 21.35 12.87 -23.98
N GLY A 31 20.03 12.99 -23.70
CA GLY A 31 19.13 11.83 -23.58
C GLY A 31 19.35 10.95 -22.34
N MET A 32 20.02 11.46 -21.30
CA MET A 32 20.20 10.77 -20.03
C MET A 32 19.00 10.99 -19.11
N LEU A 33 18.34 9.90 -18.71
CA LEU A 33 17.18 9.91 -17.82
C LEU A 33 17.51 10.29 -16.36
N ASP A 34 18.77 10.18 -15.93
CA ASP A 34 19.17 10.38 -14.53
C ASP A 34 20.34 11.36 -14.41
N SER A 35 20.05 12.56 -13.87
CA SER A 35 21.03 13.63 -13.63
C SER A 35 21.93 13.36 -12.42
N CYS A 36 21.58 12.42 -11.55
CA CYS A 36 22.42 11.96 -10.44
C CYS A 36 23.70 11.27 -10.95
N GLN A 37 23.58 10.55 -12.08
CA GLN A 37 24.70 9.86 -12.72
C GLN A 37 25.79 10.86 -13.17
N LEU A 38 25.39 11.98 -13.77
CA LEU A 38 26.30 13.05 -14.21
C LEU A 38 27.00 13.71 -13.01
N ARG A 39 26.26 13.97 -11.93
CA ARG A 39 26.83 14.52 -10.68
C ARG A 39 27.94 13.63 -10.11
N LYS A 40 27.74 12.30 -10.14
CA LYS A 40 28.77 11.33 -9.70
C LYS A 40 30.01 11.36 -10.60
N TRP A 41 29.85 11.48 -11.91
CA TRP A 41 30.98 11.57 -12.85
C TRP A 41 31.78 12.86 -12.66
N VAL A 42 31.12 14.00 -12.50
CA VAL A 42 31.78 15.29 -12.22
C VAL A 42 32.54 15.22 -10.90
N ALA A 43 31.93 14.67 -9.84
CA ALA A 43 32.59 14.53 -8.53
C ALA A 43 33.82 13.59 -8.60
N ALA A 44 33.71 12.47 -9.32
CA ALA A 44 34.83 11.55 -9.53
C ALA A 44 35.96 12.19 -10.36
N TYR A 45 35.62 12.97 -11.39
CA TYR A 45 36.58 13.68 -12.22
C TYR A 45 37.31 14.78 -11.45
N LYS A 46 36.60 15.57 -10.63
CA LYS A 46 37.22 16.62 -9.81
C LYS A 46 38.29 16.10 -8.83
N LYS A 47 38.14 14.86 -8.34
CA LYS A 47 39.06 14.28 -7.35
C LYS A 47 40.14 13.38 -7.94
N MET A 48 39.83 12.64 -9.01
CA MET A 48 40.71 11.60 -9.58
C MET A 48 41.03 11.83 -11.07
N GLY A 49 40.61 12.96 -11.64
CA GLY A 49 40.81 13.29 -13.05
C GLY A 49 40.22 12.24 -13.99
N ASP A 50 40.90 12.00 -15.11
CA ASP A 50 40.48 11.04 -16.14
C ASP A 50 40.36 9.60 -15.60
N ALA A 51 41.11 9.24 -14.55
CA ALA A 51 41.04 7.92 -13.91
C ALA A 51 39.69 7.66 -13.23
N GLY A 52 39.01 8.72 -12.75
CA GLY A 52 37.68 8.63 -12.13
C GLY A 52 36.56 8.30 -13.11
N LEU A 53 36.75 8.57 -14.41
CA LEU A 53 35.75 8.29 -15.47
C LEU A 53 35.97 6.92 -16.14
N LYS A 54 37.20 6.42 -16.08
CA LYS A 54 37.61 5.13 -16.63
C LYS A 54 37.09 3.98 -15.78
N ARG A 55 36.70 2.89 -16.44
CA ARG A 55 36.34 1.64 -15.76
C ARG A 55 37.63 0.93 -15.36
N SER A 56 37.76 0.55 -14.09
CA SER A 56 38.86 -0.32 -13.67
C SER A 56 38.78 -1.66 -14.42
N ARG A 57 39.89 -2.07 -15.03
CA ARG A 57 40.04 -3.37 -15.69
C ARG A 57 40.60 -4.43 -14.75
N SER A 58 41.16 -4.01 -13.61
CA SER A 58 41.60 -4.90 -12.53
C SER A 58 40.54 -4.96 -11.42
N ARG A 59 40.37 -6.14 -10.84
CA ARG A 59 39.56 -6.35 -9.64
C ARG A 59 40.43 -6.05 -8.43
N LYS A 60 40.24 -4.90 -7.79
CA LYS A 60 40.88 -4.60 -6.51
C LYS A 60 40.24 -5.47 -5.43
N GLU A 61 41.05 -6.29 -4.77
CA GLU A 61 40.64 -7.02 -3.57
C GLU A 61 40.88 -6.13 -2.35
N TYR A 62 39.94 -6.13 -1.42
CA TYR A 62 40.03 -5.37 -0.18
C TYR A 62 40.15 -6.34 0.98
N SER A 63 41.13 -6.12 1.85
CA SER A 63 41.37 -6.91 3.04
C SER A 63 40.22 -6.76 4.05
N PHE A 64 40.18 -7.63 5.05
CA PHE A 64 39.20 -7.51 6.15
C PHE A 64 39.39 -6.20 6.92
N GLU A 65 40.64 -5.85 7.24
CA GLU A 65 41.01 -4.66 7.99
C GLU A 65 40.66 -3.38 7.22
N GLU A 66 40.90 -3.35 5.90
CA GLU A 66 40.53 -2.22 5.04
C GLU A 66 39.01 -2.00 5.03
N LYS A 67 38.22 -3.07 4.97
CA LYS A 67 36.76 -2.96 5.02
C LYS A 67 36.27 -2.48 6.38
N LEU A 68 36.84 -3.00 7.45
CA LEU A 68 36.47 -2.64 8.82
C LEU A 68 36.79 -1.16 9.08
N SER A 69 37.97 -0.70 8.70
CA SER A 69 38.39 0.71 8.81
C SER A 69 37.45 1.65 8.05
N VAL A 70 37.00 1.27 6.84
CA VAL A 70 36.04 2.08 6.07
C VAL A 70 34.68 2.14 6.75
N VAL A 71 34.20 1.03 7.33
CA VAL A 71 32.92 0.98 8.05
C VAL A 71 32.99 1.78 9.35
N GLU A 72 34.07 1.65 10.12
CA GLU A 72 34.30 2.42 11.34
C GLU A 72 34.41 3.92 11.05
N SER A 73 35.14 4.30 10.00
CA SER A 73 35.24 5.68 9.54
C SER A 73 33.86 6.26 9.18
N TYR A 74 32.97 5.46 8.57
CA TYR A 74 31.59 5.90 8.29
C TYR A 74 30.74 6.04 9.56
N LEU A 75 30.92 5.15 10.54
CA LEU A 75 30.15 5.20 11.79
C LEU A 75 30.61 6.33 12.74
N THR A 76 31.87 6.74 12.61
CA THR A 76 32.50 7.78 13.46
C THR A 76 32.50 9.17 12.82
N SER A 77 32.31 9.28 11.50
CA SER A 77 32.26 10.56 10.78
C SER A 77 30.86 10.89 10.25
N GLU A 78 30.57 12.17 10.03
CA GLU A 78 29.32 12.64 9.40
C GLU A 78 29.39 12.64 7.86
N LEU A 79 30.35 11.93 7.27
CA LEU A 79 30.59 11.94 5.83
C LEU A 79 29.54 11.10 5.09
N SER A 80 29.11 11.57 3.92
CA SER A 80 28.28 10.76 3.03
C SER A 80 29.08 9.58 2.44
N TYR A 81 28.39 8.49 2.08
CA TYR A 81 29.02 7.35 1.40
C TYR A 81 29.80 7.76 0.14
N GLN A 82 29.37 8.83 -0.54
CA GLN A 82 30.04 9.32 -1.74
C GLN A 82 31.35 10.04 -1.39
N GLU A 83 31.36 10.88 -0.36
CA GLU A 83 32.56 11.59 0.10
C GLU A 83 33.60 10.63 0.67
N LEU A 84 33.15 9.65 1.47
CA LEU A 84 34.01 8.62 2.04
C LEU A 84 34.61 7.73 0.95
N ALA A 85 33.80 7.29 -0.03
CA ALA A 85 34.29 6.52 -1.17
C ALA A 85 35.33 7.31 -1.98
N LEU A 86 35.09 8.60 -2.18
CA LEU A 86 36.03 9.50 -2.84
C LEU A 86 37.33 9.66 -2.03
N GLN A 87 37.27 9.74 -0.70
CA GLN A 87 38.47 9.85 0.18
C GLN A 87 39.31 8.58 0.15
N MET A 88 38.67 7.42 0.09
CA MET A 88 39.33 6.11 0.05
C MET A 88 39.72 5.66 -1.37
N GLY A 89 39.52 6.50 -2.39
CA GLY A 89 39.84 6.19 -3.79
C GLY A 89 38.97 5.06 -4.38
N ILE A 90 37.76 4.87 -3.84
CA ILE A 90 36.80 3.85 -4.27
C ILE A 90 35.77 4.49 -5.22
N ASN A 91 35.85 4.13 -6.50
CA ASN A 91 34.94 4.68 -7.53
C ASN A 91 33.49 4.15 -7.45
N ASN A 92 33.17 3.31 -6.47
CA ASN A 92 31.85 2.68 -6.31
C ASN A 92 31.31 2.87 -4.88
N PRO A 93 30.54 3.95 -4.62
CA PRO A 93 29.93 4.19 -3.31
C PRO A 93 28.97 3.08 -2.85
N SER A 94 28.33 2.37 -3.78
CA SER A 94 27.41 1.27 -3.44
C SER A 94 28.10 0.07 -2.79
N LEU A 95 29.42 -0.05 -2.97
CA LEU A 95 30.24 -1.07 -2.31
C LEU A 95 30.30 -0.82 -0.79
N LEU A 96 30.45 0.45 -0.38
CA LEU A 96 30.51 0.84 1.03
C LEU A 96 29.14 0.67 1.70
N VAL A 97 28.05 1.00 1.00
CA VAL A 97 26.68 0.76 1.48
C VAL A 97 26.48 -0.73 1.82
N ARG A 98 27.00 -1.61 0.97
CA ARG A 98 26.93 -3.06 1.21
C ARG A 98 27.73 -3.45 2.46
N TRP A 99 28.98 -2.99 2.60
CA TRP A 99 29.80 -3.31 3.77
C TRP A 99 29.19 -2.82 5.08
N VAL A 100 28.65 -1.60 5.12
CA VAL A 100 27.99 -1.05 6.30
C VAL A 100 26.71 -1.83 6.64
N ASN A 101 25.94 -2.24 5.64
CA ASN A 101 24.75 -3.07 5.88
C ASN A 101 25.11 -4.47 6.37
N ASP A 102 26.10 -5.11 5.75
CA ASP A 102 26.59 -6.44 6.16
C ASP A 102 27.09 -6.39 7.62
N PHE A 103 27.82 -5.34 8.00
CA PHE A 103 28.25 -5.08 9.39
C PHE A 103 27.08 -4.85 10.35
N LYS A 104 26.06 -4.09 9.96
CA LYS A 104 24.86 -3.86 10.81
C LYS A 104 24.05 -5.13 11.06
N ILE A 105 24.08 -6.09 10.13
CA ILE A 105 23.29 -7.32 10.21
C ILE A 105 24.00 -8.39 11.04
N ALA A 106 25.31 -8.58 10.83
CA ALA A 106 26.05 -9.72 11.39
C ALA A 106 27.37 -9.34 12.09
N GLY A 107 27.61 -8.05 12.32
CA GLY A 107 28.82 -7.55 12.99
C GLY A 107 30.09 -7.66 12.14
N PRO A 108 31.27 -7.57 12.76
CA PRO A 108 32.56 -7.61 12.07
C PRO A 108 32.75 -8.86 11.20
N ASP A 109 32.27 -10.02 11.64
CA ASP A 109 32.48 -11.29 10.92
C ASP A 109 31.87 -11.32 9.51
N ALA A 110 30.87 -10.47 9.24
CA ALA A 110 30.26 -10.34 7.92
C ALA A 110 31.21 -9.78 6.85
N LEU A 111 32.28 -9.07 7.25
CA LEU A 111 33.24 -8.46 6.32
C LEU A 111 34.38 -9.43 5.91
N ARG A 112 34.50 -10.57 6.59
CA ARG A 112 35.53 -11.58 6.33
C ARG A 112 35.29 -12.28 4.98
N PRO A 113 36.36 -12.61 4.21
CA PRO A 113 36.19 -13.33 2.96
C PRO A 113 35.69 -14.76 3.22
N HIS A 114 34.46 -15.07 2.80
CA HIS A 114 33.95 -16.43 2.85
C HIS A 114 34.61 -17.29 1.76
N ARG A 115 35.28 -18.39 2.15
CA ARG A 115 35.78 -19.39 1.21
C ARG A 115 34.57 -20.05 0.51
N LYS A 116 34.45 -19.87 -0.82
CA LYS A 116 33.47 -20.62 -1.62
C LYS A 116 33.96 -22.06 -1.78
N GLY A 117 33.33 -23.00 -1.07
CA GLY A 117 33.60 -24.44 -1.21
C GLY A 117 32.77 -25.30 -0.24
N ARG A 118 32.38 -26.47 -0.74
CA ARG A 118 31.59 -27.58 -0.14
C ARG A 118 31.55 -27.62 1.39
N LYS A 119 30.34 -27.75 1.97
CA LYS A 119 30.13 -28.02 3.41
C LYS A 119 31.02 -29.18 3.84
N LYS A 120 31.96 -28.92 4.75
CA LYS A 120 32.69 -29.99 5.45
C LYS A 120 31.71 -30.72 6.34
N THR A 121 31.65 -32.04 6.17
CA THR A 121 31.06 -32.99 7.10
C THR A 121 31.71 -32.85 8.47
N LEU A 122 30.91 -33.01 9.52
CA LEU A 122 31.34 -33.11 10.91
C LEU A 122 32.53 -34.05 11.03
N ASN A 123 33.66 -33.52 11.51
CA ASN A 123 34.67 -34.31 12.19
C ASN A 123 34.88 -33.66 13.55
N THR A 124 34.46 -34.42 14.57
CA THR A 124 34.83 -34.29 15.96
C THR A 124 36.35 -34.15 16.03
N SER A 125 36.82 -32.96 16.40
CA SER A 125 38.21 -32.74 16.81
C SER A 125 38.16 -32.11 18.18
N GLN A 126 38.75 -32.83 19.13
CA GLN A 126 38.87 -32.48 20.53
C GLN A 126 39.45 -31.08 20.67
N ALA A 127 38.68 -30.17 21.25
CA ALA A 127 39.23 -28.92 21.75
C ALA A 127 40.08 -29.28 22.97
N LYS A 128 41.40 -29.16 22.83
CA LYS A 128 42.31 -29.03 23.97
C LYS A 128 41.93 -27.74 24.70
N GLU A 129 41.41 -27.88 25.90
CA GLU A 129 41.37 -26.82 26.88
C GLU A 129 42.81 -26.30 27.06
N THR A 130 43.02 -25.03 26.76
CA THR A 130 44.23 -24.35 27.19
C THR A 130 43.87 -23.77 28.54
N GLU A 131 44.32 -24.44 29.61
CA GLU A 131 44.24 -23.92 30.97
C GLU A 131 45.02 -22.59 31.01
N ALA A 132 44.28 -21.48 30.99
CA ALA A 132 44.82 -20.21 31.42
C ALA A 132 45.00 -20.30 32.94
N GLN A 133 46.26 -20.32 33.38
CA GLN A 133 46.62 -20.24 34.79
C GLN A 133 45.96 -18.99 35.40
N VAL A 134 44.94 -19.21 36.23
CA VAL A 134 44.39 -18.19 37.11
C VAL A 134 45.45 -17.95 38.19
N GLN A 135 46.10 -16.78 38.14
CA GLN A 135 46.88 -16.29 39.26
C GLN A 135 45.93 -16.12 40.45
N HIS A 136 46.13 -16.92 41.49
CA HIS A 136 45.53 -16.68 42.79
C HIS A 136 46.07 -15.37 43.36
N THR A 137 45.34 -14.27 43.14
CA THR A 137 45.44 -13.12 44.03
C THR A 137 44.84 -13.52 45.36
N GLU A 138 45.64 -13.39 46.42
CA GLU A 138 45.22 -13.57 47.82
C GLU A 138 43.91 -12.82 48.05
N VAL A 139 42.87 -13.55 48.47
CA VAL A 139 41.58 -12.97 48.82
C VAL A 139 41.78 -12.21 50.12
N ASP A 140 41.80 -10.88 50.05
CA ASP A 140 41.82 -10.01 51.23
C ASP A 140 40.48 -10.22 51.97
N THR A 141 40.52 -10.97 53.07
CA THR A 141 39.36 -11.36 53.91
C THR A 141 38.87 -10.22 54.79
N ARG A 142 38.97 -8.98 54.30
CA ARG A 142 38.34 -7.83 54.95
C ARG A 142 36.84 -7.95 54.72
N ALA A 143 36.06 -7.85 55.79
CA ALA A 143 34.59 -7.90 55.74
C ALA A 143 33.98 -6.91 54.73
N GLU A 144 34.70 -5.82 54.42
CA GLU A 144 34.34 -4.83 53.41
C GLU A 144 34.40 -5.41 51.98
N HIS A 145 35.44 -6.18 51.64
CA HIS A 145 35.61 -6.75 50.30
C HIS A 145 34.59 -7.88 50.03
N VAL A 146 34.28 -8.69 51.05
CA VAL A 146 33.21 -9.71 50.95
C VAL A 146 31.86 -9.06 50.69
N LYS A 147 31.58 -7.92 51.34
CA LYS A 147 30.33 -7.17 51.15
C LYS A 147 30.24 -6.53 49.76
N GLU A 148 31.33 -6.00 49.24
CA GLU A 148 31.40 -5.48 47.85
C GLU A 148 31.11 -6.58 46.82
N LEU A 149 31.69 -7.77 47.00
CA LEU A 149 31.43 -8.91 46.12
C LEU A 149 29.99 -9.41 46.23
N GLU A 150 29.40 -9.42 47.43
CA GLU A 150 27.99 -9.75 47.62
C GLU A 150 27.05 -8.74 46.94
N ASP A 151 27.35 -7.45 47.02
CA ASP A 151 26.60 -6.38 46.34
C ASP A 151 26.74 -6.48 44.81
N GLU A 152 27.94 -6.82 44.31
CA GLU A 152 28.18 -7.06 42.88
C GLU A 152 27.43 -8.29 42.37
N LEU A 153 27.46 -9.40 43.12
CA LEU A 153 26.68 -10.60 42.80
C LEU A 153 25.18 -10.32 42.79
N LEU A 154 24.68 -9.51 43.73
CA LEU A 154 23.27 -9.10 43.74
C LEU A 154 22.92 -8.27 42.49
N LYS A 155 23.79 -7.33 42.11
CA LYS A 155 23.62 -6.51 40.90
C LYS A 155 23.59 -7.37 39.63
N LEU A 156 24.53 -8.31 39.49
CA LEU A 156 24.61 -9.22 38.34
C LEU A 156 23.41 -10.19 38.27
N ARG A 157 22.86 -10.60 39.42
CA ARG A 157 21.63 -11.39 39.47
C ARG A 157 20.42 -10.58 38.99
N ILE A 158 20.30 -9.33 39.43
CA ILE A 158 19.23 -8.42 38.96
C ILE A 158 19.36 -8.16 37.46
N GLU A 159 20.58 -7.90 36.96
CA GLU A 159 20.85 -7.71 35.53
C GLU A 159 20.37 -8.89 34.70
N ASN A 160 20.79 -10.10 35.06
CA ASN A 160 20.40 -11.32 34.35
C ASN A 160 18.88 -11.53 34.37
N ALA A 161 18.22 -11.25 35.50
CA ALA A 161 16.77 -11.36 35.60
C ALA A 161 16.05 -10.36 34.68
N VAL A 162 16.47 -9.09 34.69
CA VAL A 162 15.92 -8.04 33.81
C VAL A 162 16.14 -8.39 32.34
N LEU A 163 17.32 -8.86 31.96
CA LEU A 163 17.64 -9.25 30.59
C LEU A 163 16.81 -10.46 30.13
N LYS A 164 16.60 -11.45 31.00
CA LYS A 164 15.72 -12.60 30.72
C LYS A 164 14.27 -12.14 30.49
N GLU A 165 13.73 -11.26 31.33
CA GLU A 165 12.37 -10.72 31.17
C GLU A 165 12.25 -9.82 29.92
N LEU A 166 13.25 -8.99 29.60
CA LEU A 166 13.25 -8.22 28.35
C LEU A 166 13.27 -9.12 27.11
N ARG A 167 14.06 -10.19 27.15
CA ARG A 167 14.10 -11.18 26.07
C ARG A 167 12.74 -11.87 25.93
N ARG A 168 12.10 -12.22 27.05
CA ARG A 168 10.75 -12.78 27.07
C ARG A 168 9.73 -11.82 26.45
N LEU A 169 9.68 -10.57 26.88
CA LEU A 169 8.75 -9.56 26.33
C LEU A 169 8.94 -9.37 24.82
N ARG A 170 10.18 -9.36 24.34
CA ARG A 170 10.46 -9.33 22.89
C ARG A 170 9.90 -10.56 22.17
N LEU A 171 10.09 -11.75 22.73
CA LEU A 171 9.56 -13.00 22.16
C LEU A 171 8.03 -13.04 22.19
N GLU A 172 7.39 -12.57 23.25
CA GLU A 172 5.93 -12.44 23.35
C GLU A 172 5.38 -11.43 22.33
N ASP A 173 6.03 -10.28 22.14
CA ASP A 173 5.65 -9.31 21.12
C ASP A 173 5.83 -9.86 19.69
N GLU A 174 6.90 -10.61 19.43
CA GLU A 174 7.10 -11.32 18.17
C GLU A 174 6.05 -12.42 17.94
N ALA A 175 5.70 -13.18 18.99
CA ALA A 175 4.68 -14.22 18.94
C ALA A 175 3.28 -13.63 18.69
N LYS A 176 2.93 -12.53 19.38
CA LYS A 176 1.69 -11.75 19.13
C LYS A 176 1.64 -11.23 17.70
N ARG A 177 2.75 -10.71 17.16
CA ARG A 177 2.83 -10.28 15.74
C ARG A 177 2.66 -11.44 14.75
N ARG A 178 2.97 -12.68 15.15
CA ARG A 178 2.83 -13.89 14.33
C ARG A 178 1.55 -14.69 14.61
N GLY A 179 0.71 -14.27 15.55
CA GLY A 179 -0.55 -14.93 15.89
C GLY A 179 -0.43 -16.21 16.72
N LEU A 180 0.72 -16.48 17.36
CA LEU A 180 0.89 -17.62 18.27
C LEU A 180 0.71 -17.18 19.73
N GLN A 181 -0.14 -17.90 20.48
CA GLN A 181 -0.20 -17.77 21.95
C GLN A 181 0.82 -18.71 22.59
N THR A 182 1.75 -18.15 23.36
CA THR A 182 2.64 -18.92 24.23
C THR A 182 2.59 -18.30 25.62
N SER A 183 2.14 -19.08 26.60
CA SER A 183 2.33 -18.80 28.02
C SER A 183 3.42 -19.72 28.55
N SER A 184 4.55 -19.17 28.97
CA SER A 184 5.55 -19.90 29.75
C SER A 184 5.69 -19.28 31.14
N SER A 185 5.82 -20.15 32.14
CA SER A 185 5.81 -19.87 33.58
C SER A 185 7.00 -19.04 34.07
N VAL A 186 6.76 -18.41 35.22
CA VAL A 186 7.51 -17.36 35.94
C VAL A 186 8.91 -17.81 36.39
N SER A 187 9.91 -16.92 36.30
CA SER A 187 11.15 -17.00 37.09
C SER A 187 10.89 -16.36 38.45
N GLU A 188 10.87 -17.17 39.51
CA GLU A 188 10.48 -16.80 40.88
C GLU A 188 11.56 -16.03 41.67
N ASP A 189 12.36 -15.19 41.03
CA ASP A 189 13.38 -14.43 41.76
C ASP A 189 12.75 -13.17 42.36
N LYS A 190 12.41 -13.24 43.65
CA LYS A 190 11.82 -12.13 44.42
C LYS A 190 12.88 -11.10 44.81
N PHE A 191 13.25 -10.21 43.89
CA PHE A 191 14.07 -9.04 44.21
C PHE A 191 13.26 -7.96 44.94
N LYS A 192 13.87 -7.25 45.89
CA LYS A 192 13.22 -6.11 46.53
C LYS A 192 13.09 -4.96 45.53
N LEU A 193 11.98 -4.22 45.58
CA LEU A 193 11.73 -3.09 44.68
C LEU A 193 12.84 -2.02 44.76
N LYS A 194 13.45 -1.81 45.93
CA LYS A 194 14.56 -0.87 46.11
C LYS A 194 15.75 -1.23 45.21
N ASP A 195 16.10 -2.50 45.17
CA ASP A 195 17.29 -3.02 44.48
C ASP A 195 17.07 -3.03 42.95
N LEU A 196 15.83 -3.30 42.53
CA LEU A 196 15.41 -3.16 41.12
C LEU A 196 15.46 -1.71 40.64
N LEU A 197 15.00 -0.75 41.46
CA LEU A 197 15.00 0.67 41.10
C LEU A 197 16.42 1.26 41.11
N SER A 198 17.29 0.82 42.02
CA SER A 198 18.69 1.25 42.03
C SER A 198 19.46 0.74 40.82
N TYR A 199 19.21 -0.50 40.40
CA TYR A 199 19.84 -1.08 39.21
C TYR A 199 19.32 -0.47 37.89
N THR A 200 18.00 -0.34 37.75
CA THR A 200 17.39 0.20 36.52
C THR A 200 17.48 1.72 36.42
N HIS A 201 18.01 2.38 37.46
CA HIS A 201 18.07 3.83 37.60
C HIS A 201 16.70 4.53 37.44
N LEU A 202 15.61 3.81 37.71
CA LEU A 202 14.25 4.31 37.52
C LEU A 202 13.74 4.96 38.82
N PRO A 203 13.30 6.24 38.80
CA PRO A 203 12.77 6.88 39.99
C PRO A 203 11.54 6.14 40.53
N LYS A 204 11.47 5.96 41.86
CA LYS A 204 10.33 5.31 42.52
C LYS A 204 8.98 5.94 42.15
N ALA A 205 8.94 7.27 42.00
CA ALA A 205 7.73 7.99 41.57
C ALA A 205 7.26 7.56 40.18
N THR A 206 8.19 7.38 39.23
CA THR A 206 7.92 6.89 37.87
C THR A 206 7.38 5.46 37.89
N TYR A 207 7.97 4.57 38.69
CA TYR A 207 7.48 3.19 38.85
C TYR A 207 6.04 3.16 39.36
N MET A 208 5.76 3.88 40.45
CA MET A 208 4.43 3.93 41.06
C MET A 208 3.40 4.60 40.14
N TYR A 209 3.83 5.60 39.36
CA TYR A 209 3.00 6.25 38.34
C TYR A 209 2.55 5.27 37.25
N TRP A 210 3.50 4.50 36.70
CA TRP A 210 3.19 3.50 35.68
C TRP A 210 2.41 2.32 36.27
N GLN A 211 2.74 1.83 37.46
CA GLN A 211 2.01 0.74 38.13
C GLN A 211 0.51 1.08 38.28
N LYS A 212 0.17 2.30 38.68
CA LYS A 212 -1.23 2.78 38.73
C LYS A 212 -1.90 2.94 37.37
N ARG A 213 -1.14 3.00 36.28
CA ARG A 213 -1.61 3.18 34.91
C ARG A 213 -1.71 1.88 34.11
N MET A 214 -0.91 0.87 34.46
CA MET A 214 -0.84 -0.42 33.78
C MET A 214 -2.16 -1.21 33.85
N GLY A 215 -3.00 -0.93 34.86
CA GLY A 215 -4.34 -1.53 35.00
C GLY A 215 -5.48 -0.72 34.40
N ARG A 216 -5.21 0.40 33.71
CA ARG A 216 -6.28 1.18 33.07
C ARG A 216 -6.68 0.54 31.75
N GLU A 217 -7.98 0.40 31.53
CA GLU A 217 -8.49 -0.01 30.22
C GLU A 217 -8.06 0.98 29.14
N HIS A 218 -7.69 0.43 27.97
CA HIS A 218 -7.27 1.26 26.84
C HIS A 218 -8.48 2.08 26.39
N PRO A 219 -8.42 3.42 26.45
CA PRO A 219 -9.59 4.28 26.22
C PRO A 219 -10.15 4.16 24.79
N ASP A 220 -9.35 3.64 23.86
CA ASP A 220 -9.76 3.44 22.47
C ASP A 220 -10.18 1.98 22.17
N LYS A 221 -10.26 1.08 23.17
CA LYS A 221 -10.54 -0.35 22.93
C LYS A 221 -11.86 -0.57 22.21
N GLU A 222 -12.94 0.05 22.68
CA GLU A 222 -14.25 -0.04 22.04
C GLU A 222 -14.25 0.50 20.60
N ILE A 223 -13.51 1.59 20.36
CA ILE A 223 -13.35 2.18 19.03
C ILE A 223 -12.53 1.25 18.13
N GLU A 224 -11.48 0.62 18.67
CA GLU A 224 -10.67 -0.37 17.96
C GLU A 224 -11.52 -1.57 17.55
N ASP A 225 -12.33 -2.12 18.47
CA ASP A 225 -13.21 -3.26 18.22
C ASP A 225 -14.30 -2.91 17.19
N THR A 226 -14.89 -1.71 17.29
CA THR A 226 -15.88 -1.22 16.31
C THR A 226 -15.24 -1.05 14.92
N ILE A 227 -14.03 -0.48 14.84
CA ILE A 227 -13.30 -0.35 13.57
C ILE A 227 -12.97 -1.73 12.98
N GLN A 228 -12.61 -2.71 13.80
CA GLN A 228 -12.36 -4.08 13.31
C GLN A 228 -13.61 -4.69 12.70
N GLU A 229 -14.75 -4.56 13.37
CA GLU A 229 -16.02 -5.08 12.88
C GLU A 229 -16.44 -4.40 11.56
N LEU A 230 -16.32 -3.07 11.49
CA LEU A 230 -16.59 -2.32 10.27
C LEU A 230 -15.66 -2.70 9.12
N CYS A 231 -14.38 -2.97 9.39
CA CYS A 231 -13.43 -3.42 8.37
C CYS A 231 -13.73 -4.85 7.86
N LYS A 232 -14.28 -5.73 8.71
CA LYS A 232 -14.74 -7.06 8.29
C LYS A 232 -15.97 -6.97 7.40
N GLN A 233 -16.94 -6.14 7.78
CA GLN A 233 -18.16 -5.91 7.00
C GLN A 233 -17.87 -5.18 5.68
N HIS A 234 -16.93 -4.24 5.70
CA HIS A 234 -16.58 -3.40 4.55
C HIS A 234 -15.08 -3.48 4.24
N THR A 235 -14.65 -4.58 3.62
CA THR A 235 -13.25 -4.86 3.27
C THR A 235 -12.59 -3.79 2.38
N THR A 236 -13.39 -2.99 1.66
CA THR A 236 -12.92 -1.94 0.74
C THR A 236 -12.92 -0.53 1.34
N TYR A 237 -13.38 -0.35 2.59
CA TYR A 237 -13.47 0.97 3.21
C TYR A 237 -12.12 1.45 3.75
N GLY A 238 -11.61 2.53 3.17
CA GLY A 238 -10.50 3.28 3.76
C GLY A 238 -10.94 4.12 4.97
N TYR A 239 -9.96 4.70 5.66
CA TYR A 239 -10.17 5.45 6.91
C TYR A 239 -11.24 6.55 6.84
N ARG A 240 -11.45 7.18 5.67
CA ARG A 240 -12.49 8.20 5.49
C ARG A 240 -13.89 7.63 5.62
N ARG A 241 -14.17 6.49 4.95
CA ARG A 241 -15.48 5.83 5.03
C ARG A 241 -15.70 5.20 6.38
N ILE A 242 -14.67 4.58 6.96
CA ILE A 242 -14.74 4.08 8.35
C ILE A 242 -15.09 5.24 9.32
N THR A 243 -14.49 6.43 9.15
CA THR A 243 -14.85 7.60 9.96
C THR A 243 -16.30 8.05 9.72
N GLY A 244 -16.77 8.02 8.47
CA GLY A 244 -18.17 8.32 8.13
C GLY A 244 -19.14 7.34 8.79
N GLU A 245 -18.83 6.05 8.75
CA GLU A 245 -19.65 5.01 9.37
C GLU A 245 -19.67 5.11 10.90
N LEU A 246 -18.51 5.38 11.51
CA LEU A 246 -18.42 5.70 12.94
C LEU A 246 -19.30 6.89 13.30
N THR A 247 -19.33 7.93 12.44
CA THR A 247 -20.18 9.10 12.65
C THR A 247 -21.66 8.75 12.56
N ASN A 248 -22.06 7.88 11.61
CA ASN A 248 -23.43 7.38 11.49
C ASN A 248 -23.87 6.58 12.73
N GLN A 249 -22.94 5.86 13.37
CA GLN A 249 -23.16 5.15 14.64
C GLN A 249 -23.11 6.06 15.88
N GLY A 250 -22.95 7.38 15.71
CA GLY A 250 -22.94 8.36 16.80
C GLY A 250 -21.56 8.65 17.42
N TRP A 251 -20.50 8.01 16.94
CA TRP A 251 -19.14 8.24 17.44
C TRP A 251 -18.57 9.56 16.92
N ARG A 252 -18.07 10.40 17.83
CA ARG A 252 -17.34 11.64 17.48
C ARG A 252 -15.84 11.40 17.42
N VAL A 253 -15.37 10.79 16.32
CA VAL A 253 -13.96 10.45 16.13
C VAL A 253 -13.34 11.26 14.98
N ASN A 254 -12.17 11.85 15.23
CA ASN A 254 -11.42 12.53 14.18
C ASN A 254 -10.82 11.53 13.17
N LYS A 255 -10.90 11.83 11.87
CA LYS A 255 -10.31 11.02 10.79
C LYS A 255 -8.84 10.61 11.01
N LYS A 256 -8.03 11.45 11.67
CA LYS A 256 -6.62 11.13 12.00
C LYS A 256 -6.52 10.02 13.05
N LYS A 257 -7.44 9.98 14.02
CA LYS A 257 -7.51 8.94 15.06
C LYS A 257 -7.91 7.61 14.43
N ALA A 258 -8.98 7.60 13.62
CA ALA A 258 -9.39 6.41 12.88
C ALA A 258 -8.26 5.89 11.97
N GLN A 259 -7.56 6.78 11.25
CA GLN A 259 -6.41 6.40 10.43
C GLN A 259 -5.29 5.75 11.25
N ARG A 260 -4.92 6.32 12.41
CA ARG A 260 -3.88 5.78 13.28
C ARG A 260 -4.24 4.39 13.80
N ILE A 261 -5.49 4.20 14.21
CA ILE A 261 -6.01 2.90 14.66
C ILE A 261 -5.96 1.87 13.52
N MET A 262 -6.45 2.23 12.32
CA MET A 262 -6.38 1.33 11.17
C MET A 262 -4.95 0.96 10.79
N GLN A 263 -3.99 1.89 10.92
CA GLN A 263 -2.57 1.62 10.71
C GLN A 263 -2.00 0.68 11.78
N LYS A 264 -2.34 0.89 13.07
CA LYS A 264 -1.96 0.02 14.19
C LYS A 264 -2.45 -1.41 13.96
N LEU A 265 -3.69 -1.55 13.47
CA LEU A 265 -4.34 -2.84 13.22
C LEU A 265 -4.07 -3.42 11.81
N SER A 266 -3.28 -2.74 10.97
CA SER A 266 -2.95 -3.17 9.60
C SER A 266 -4.14 -3.34 8.63
N PHE A 267 -5.28 -2.68 8.86
CA PHE A 267 -6.47 -2.71 7.98
C PHE A 267 -6.38 -1.72 6.80
N GLN A 268 -5.23 -1.65 6.13
CA GLN A 268 -5.04 -0.71 5.02
C GLN A 268 -5.60 -1.28 3.71
N VAL A 269 -6.45 -0.51 3.02
CA VAL A 269 -7.04 -0.91 1.74
C VAL A 269 -6.05 -0.75 0.60
N THR A 270 -5.83 -1.82 -0.19
CA THR A 270 -4.85 -1.87 -1.30
C THR A 270 -5.48 -1.94 -2.69
N CYS A 271 -6.81 -2.12 -2.80
CA CYS A 271 -7.50 -2.36 -4.08
C CYS A 271 -7.47 -1.17 -5.07
N PHE A 272 -7.27 0.06 -4.59
CA PHE A 272 -7.28 1.29 -5.40
C PHE A 272 -5.94 1.65 -6.07
N THR A 273 -4.99 0.73 -6.18
CA THR A 273 -3.61 1.00 -6.60
C THR A 273 -3.33 0.91 -8.11
N ARG A 274 -4.27 0.37 -8.90
CA ARG A 274 -4.05 0.14 -10.34
C ARG A 274 -4.46 1.34 -11.20
N LYS A 275 -3.56 1.80 -12.08
CA LYS A 275 -3.88 2.69 -13.19
C LYS A 275 -4.54 1.87 -14.31
N SER A 276 -5.74 2.26 -14.72
CA SER A 276 -6.38 1.70 -15.92
C SER A 276 -5.65 2.19 -17.19
N ARG A 277 -5.60 1.33 -18.21
CA ARG A 277 -5.10 1.67 -19.55
C ARG A 277 -6.18 2.40 -20.35
N ARG A 278 -5.77 3.24 -21.31
CA ARG A 278 -6.66 3.84 -22.31
C ARG A 278 -7.23 2.75 -23.22
N TYR A 279 -8.56 2.72 -23.34
CA TYR A 279 -9.29 1.86 -24.26
C TYR A 279 -10.02 2.73 -25.30
N SER A 280 -10.06 2.29 -26.55
CA SER A 280 -10.76 2.96 -27.66
C SER A 280 -11.34 1.89 -28.58
N SER A 281 -12.63 1.61 -28.47
CA SER A 281 -13.38 0.78 -29.42
C SER A 281 -14.25 1.68 -30.30
N TYR A 282 -13.78 2.04 -31.50
CA TYR A 282 -14.63 2.70 -32.48
C TYR A 282 -14.89 1.80 -33.69
N LYS A 283 -16.17 1.66 -34.05
CA LYS A 283 -16.62 1.07 -35.31
C LYS A 283 -17.80 1.87 -35.88
N GLY A 284 -17.50 2.84 -36.76
CA GLY A 284 -18.45 3.50 -37.67
C GLY A 284 -19.60 4.34 -37.07
N LYS A 285 -20.35 5.05 -37.94
CA LYS A 285 -21.68 5.61 -37.63
C LYS A 285 -22.71 4.57 -38.06
N VAL A 286 -23.51 4.04 -37.12
CA VAL A 286 -24.47 2.96 -37.39
C VAL A 286 -25.93 3.45 -37.33
N GLY A 287 -26.23 4.58 -36.67
CA GLY A 287 -27.61 5.08 -36.53
C GLY A 287 -27.75 6.58 -36.22
N THR A 288 -28.88 6.95 -35.61
CA THR A 288 -29.28 8.36 -35.37
C THR A 288 -28.68 8.90 -34.07
N ILE A 289 -28.01 10.05 -34.14
CA ILE A 289 -27.34 10.69 -33.01
C ILE A 289 -28.25 11.76 -32.40
N ALA A 290 -28.45 11.72 -31.07
CA ALA A 290 -29.17 12.75 -30.31
C ALA A 290 -28.21 13.87 -29.83
N PRO A 291 -28.69 15.13 -29.69
CA PRO A 291 -27.88 16.22 -29.16
C PRO A 291 -27.53 15.99 -27.68
N ASN A 292 -26.34 16.44 -27.25
CA ASN A 292 -25.95 16.41 -25.84
C ASN A 292 -26.73 17.48 -25.04
N ARG A 293 -27.76 17.04 -24.31
CA ARG A 293 -28.62 17.87 -23.46
C ARG A 293 -28.08 18.03 -22.04
N ILE A 294 -27.36 17.03 -21.53
CA ILE A 294 -26.78 17.06 -20.17
C ILE A 294 -25.66 18.10 -20.08
N ARG A 295 -24.78 18.19 -21.10
CA ARG A 295 -23.63 19.12 -21.13
C ARG A 295 -22.82 19.12 -19.82
N ARG A 296 -22.57 17.92 -19.27
CA ARG A 296 -21.87 17.68 -18.00
C ARG A 296 -22.54 18.26 -16.74
N ARG A 297 -23.81 18.71 -16.83
CA ARG A 297 -24.63 19.09 -15.67
C ARG A 297 -25.24 17.86 -15.02
N PHE A 298 -24.37 17.05 -14.42
CA PHE A 298 -24.72 15.79 -13.79
C PHE A 298 -25.56 15.97 -12.52
N HIS A 299 -25.31 17.05 -11.77
CA HIS A 299 -26.09 17.33 -10.57
C HIS A 299 -27.56 17.63 -10.91
N THR A 300 -28.46 17.04 -10.13
CA THR A 300 -29.90 17.29 -10.10
C THR A 300 -30.33 17.24 -8.63
N THR A 301 -31.35 18.01 -8.28
CA THR A 301 -32.01 17.98 -6.96
C THR A 301 -33.29 17.14 -6.99
N VAL A 302 -33.76 16.79 -8.18
CA VAL A 302 -34.96 15.97 -8.38
C VAL A 302 -34.53 14.52 -8.64
N PRO A 303 -35.03 13.54 -7.86
CA PRO A 303 -34.79 12.12 -8.13
C PRO A 303 -35.37 11.71 -9.48
N HIS A 304 -34.79 10.69 -10.10
CA HIS A 304 -35.28 10.07 -11.33
C HIS A 304 -35.34 10.99 -12.57
N GLN A 305 -34.88 12.24 -12.47
CA GLN A 305 -34.96 13.22 -13.57
C GLN A 305 -33.92 12.97 -14.67
N LYS A 306 -32.70 12.58 -14.28
CA LYS A 306 -31.56 12.41 -15.19
C LYS A 306 -30.95 11.03 -14.98
N ILE A 307 -31.13 10.15 -15.96
CA ILE A 307 -30.63 8.79 -15.92
C ILE A 307 -29.47 8.67 -16.89
N THR A 308 -28.42 7.95 -16.51
CA THR A 308 -27.27 7.67 -17.36
C THR A 308 -27.11 6.17 -17.55
N THR A 309 -26.66 5.76 -18.73
CA THR A 309 -26.44 4.35 -19.07
C THR A 309 -25.21 4.18 -19.94
N ASP A 310 -24.60 3.00 -19.88
CA ASP A 310 -23.47 2.59 -20.68
C ASP A 310 -23.31 1.07 -20.57
N THR A 311 -22.52 0.46 -21.44
CA THR A 311 -22.25 -1.00 -21.42
C THR A 311 -20.81 -1.24 -20.98
N THR A 312 -20.60 -2.15 -20.03
CA THR A 312 -19.25 -2.56 -19.64
C THR A 312 -19.04 -4.07 -19.78
N GLU A 313 -17.83 -4.46 -20.19
CA GLU A 313 -17.43 -5.87 -20.28
C GLU A 313 -16.56 -6.30 -19.10
N PHE A 314 -16.75 -7.56 -18.72
CA PHE A 314 -15.96 -8.32 -17.76
C PHE A 314 -15.48 -9.61 -18.42
N LYS A 315 -14.36 -10.15 -17.93
CA LYS A 315 -13.83 -11.43 -18.37
C LYS A 315 -13.93 -12.45 -17.25
N TYR A 316 -14.34 -13.66 -17.58
CA TYR A 316 -14.26 -14.83 -16.72
C TYR A 316 -13.62 -15.96 -17.51
N TYR A 317 -13.23 -17.02 -16.81
CA TYR A 317 -12.55 -18.14 -17.41
C TYR A 317 -13.34 -19.42 -17.18
N GLU A 318 -13.29 -20.37 -18.10
CA GLU A 318 -13.81 -21.72 -17.89
C GLU A 318 -12.67 -22.70 -18.04
N LEU A 319 -12.70 -23.77 -17.23
CA LEU A 319 -11.73 -24.85 -17.26
C LEU A 319 -12.36 -26.03 -17.99
N ASP A 320 -11.78 -26.40 -19.13
CA ASP A 320 -12.19 -27.61 -19.85
C ASP A 320 -11.79 -28.87 -19.06
N ALA A 321 -12.41 -30.01 -19.38
CA ALA A 321 -12.09 -31.30 -18.74
C ALA A 321 -10.61 -31.71 -18.91
N GLN A 322 -9.92 -31.16 -19.90
CA GLN A 322 -8.50 -31.35 -20.18
C GLN A 322 -7.58 -30.29 -19.52
N GLY A 323 -8.14 -29.38 -18.71
CA GLY A 323 -7.41 -28.34 -17.98
C GLY A 323 -7.07 -27.10 -18.80
N HIS A 324 -7.64 -26.92 -20.00
CA HIS A 324 -7.46 -25.72 -20.79
C HIS A 324 -8.34 -24.57 -20.28
N LEU A 325 -7.74 -23.38 -20.18
CA LEU A 325 -8.42 -22.18 -19.71
C LEU A 325 -8.97 -21.38 -20.89
N THR A 326 -10.29 -21.36 -21.06
CA THR A 326 -10.96 -20.55 -22.09
C THR A 326 -11.42 -19.22 -21.50
N GLN A 327 -11.17 -18.12 -22.21
CA GLN A 327 -11.57 -16.78 -21.74
C GLN A 327 -12.89 -16.38 -22.38
N HIS A 328 -13.89 -16.10 -21.54
CA HIS A 328 -15.21 -15.64 -21.95
C HIS A 328 -15.47 -14.20 -21.50
N LYS A 329 -16.58 -13.63 -21.97
CA LYS A 329 -16.99 -12.27 -21.66
C LYS A 329 -18.41 -12.22 -21.11
N LEU A 330 -18.60 -11.31 -20.17
CA LEU A 330 -19.90 -10.95 -19.60
C LEU A 330 -20.10 -9.45 -19.78
N TYR A 331 -21.30 -9.05 -20.20
CA TYR A 331 -21.69 -7.67 -20.44
C TYR A 331 -22.72 -7.25 -19.40
N LEU A 332 -22.53 -6.06 -18.84
CA LEU A 332 -23.43 -5.42 -17.89
C LEU A 332 -23.94 -4.11 -18.50
N ASP A 333 -25.26 -3.95 -18.49
CA ASP A 333 -25.99 -2.79 -19.02
C ASP A 333 -26.82 -2.12 -17.90
N PRO A 334 -26.24 -1.24 -17.07
CA PRO A 334 -26.96 -0.58 -15.98
C PRO A 334 -27.57 0.77 -16.39
N PHE A 335 -28.63 1.15 -15.68
CA PHE A 335 -29.23 2.48 -15.69
C PHE A 335 -29.08 3.10 -14.30
N LEU A 336 -28.40 4.25 -14.23
CA LEU A 336 -28.03 4.93 -12.99
C LEU A 336 -28.74 6.30 -12.89
N ASP A 337 -29.33 6.59 -11.74
CA ASP A 337 -29.87 7.93 -11.43
C ASP A 337 -28.74 8.89 -11.05
N MET A 338 -28.61 10.00 -11.78
CA MET A 338 -27.57 11.01 -11.50
C MET A 338 -27.80 11.76 -10.18
N PHE A 339 -29.01 11.72 -9.60
CA PHE A 339 -29.35 12.37 -8.34
C PHE A 339 -28.50 11.86 -7.15
N ASN A 340 -28.66 10.59 -6.80
CA ASN A 340 -27.97 9.92 -5.69
C ASN A 340 -26.90 8.93 -6.19
N GLY A 341 -26.89 8.61 -7.49
CA GLY A 341 -26.01 7.62 -8.08
C GLY A 341 -26.43 6.19 -7.77
N GLU A 342 -27.74 5.92 -7.66
CA GLU A 342 -28.34 4.59 -7.51
C GLU A 342 -28.46 3.88 -8.86
N ILE A 343 -28.17 2.58 -8.90
CA ILE A 343 -28.50 1.73 -10.06
C ILE A 343 -29.96 1.34 -9.96
N LEU A 344 -30.78 1.82 -10.90
CA LEU A 344 -32.23 1.59 -10.92
C LEU A 344 -32.57 0.25 -11.55
N SER A 345 -31.95 -0.07 -12.69
CA SER A 345 -32.14 -1.33 -13.39
C SER A 345 -30.84 -1.76 -14.07
N TYR A 346 -30.70 -3.05 -14.35
CA TYR A 346 -29.59 -3.58 -15.12
C TYR A 346 -29.94 -4.94 -15.74
N ARG A 347 -29.24 -5.30 -16.81
CA ARG A 347 -29.22 -6.68 -17.34
C ARG A 347 -27.78 -7.16 -17.50
N ILE A 348 -27.62 -8.47 -17.37
CA ILE A 348 -26.34 -9.17 -17.52
C ILE A 348 -26.49 -10.18 -18.65
N GLY A 349 -25.54 -10.23 -19.56
CA GLY A 349 -25.55 -11.15 -20.70
C GLY A 349 -24.16 -11.71 -21.01
N ASN A 350 -24.11 -12.85 -21.70
CA ASN A 350 -22.87 -13.43 -22.23
C ASN A 350 -22.42 -12.78 -23.57
N ARG A 351 -23.31 -12.03 -24.21
CA ARG A 351 -23.06 -11.33 -25.47
C ARG A 351 -23.67 -9.93 -25.43
N PRO A 352 -23.17 -8.97 -26.23
CA PRO A 352 -23.83 -7.69 -26.39
C PRO A 352 -25.23 -7.92 -27.00
N SER A 353 -26.28 -7.64 -26.23
CA SER A 353 -27.66 -7.94 -26.63
C SER A 353 -28.50 -6.67 -26.60
N ALA A 354 -29.13 -6.37 -27.74
CA ALA A 354 -30.12 -5.30 -27.87
C ALA A 354 -31.31 -5.53 -26.91
N GLU A 355 -31.72 -6.79 -26.74
CA GLU A 355 -32.83 -7.19 -25.87
C GLU A 355 -32.55 -6.86 -24.41
N ASN A 356 -31.33 -7.15 -23.92
CA ASN A 356 -30.92 -6.82 -22.56
C ASN A 356 -31.02 -5.32 -22.28
N ILE A 357 -30.54 -4.50 -23.20
CA ILE A 357 -30.55 -3.04 -23.07
C ILE A 357 -31.99 -2.51 -23.11
N LEU A 358 -32.85 -3.04 -23.99
CA LEU A 358 -34.26 -2.66 -24.08
C LEU A 358 -35.06 -3.09 -22.85
N ALA A 359 -34.79 -4.27 -22.29
CA ALA A 359 -35.43 -4.76 -21.07
C ALA A 359 -35.02 -3.92 -19.85
N ALA A 360 -33.72 -3.64 -19.68
CA ALA A 360 -33.23 -2.74 -18.64
C ALA A 360 -33.80 -1.32 -18.80
N GLN A 361 -33.91 -0.83 -20.04
CA GLN A 361 -34.51 0.45 -20.36
C GLN A 361 -35.98 0.50 -19.93
N ALA A 362 -36.78 -0.51 -20.27
CA ALA A 362 -38.20 -0.55 -19.92
C ALA A 362 -38.40 -0.49 -18.40
N GLU A 363 -37.64 -1.28 -17.65
CA GLU A 363 -37.67 -1.25 -16.18
C GLU A 363 -37.24 0.11 -15.61
N ALA A 364 -36.20 0.74 -16.16
CA ALA A 364 -35.80 2.09 -15.74
C ALA A 364 -36.88 3.14 -16.02
N ILE A 365 -37.64 3.00 -17.12
CA ILE A 365 -38.75 3.88 -17.45
C ILE A 365 -39.88 3.71 -16.43
N ASP A 366 -40.18 2.48 -16.03
CA ASP A 366 -41.27 2.22 -15.08
C ASP A 366 -40.91 2.74 -13.69
N ILE A 367 -39.68 2.46 -13.22
CA ILE A 367 -39.18 2.93 -11.91
C ILE A 367 -39.18 4.46 -11.81
N THR A 368 -38.86 5.15 -12.90
CA THR A 368 -38.74 6.61 -12.91
C THR A 368 -40.04 7.34 -13.25
N ALA A 369 -41.14 6.61 -13.43
CA ALA A 369 -42.43 7.18 -13.85
C ALA A 369 -43.05 8.15 -12.82
N ASP A 370 -42.62 8.06 -11.56
CA ASP A 370 -42.99 8.94 -10.45
C ASP A 370 -42.42 10.37 -10.58
N CYS A 371 -41.42 10.59 -11.45
CA CYS A 371 -40.80 11.90 -11.61
C CYS A 371 -41.81 12.92 -12.18
N PRO A 372 -42.10 14.04 -11.49
CA PRO A 372 -43.09 15.02 -11.96
C PRO A 372 -42.59 15.85 -13.15
N TYR A 373 -41.30 15.80 -13.44
CA TYR A 373 -40.67 16.55 -14.51
C TYR A 373 -40.29 15.65 -15.67
N ARG A 374 -40.05 16.28 -16.83
CA ARG A 374 -39.59 15.56 -18.01
C ARG A 374 -38.21 14.95 -17.79
N ARG A 375 -38.15 13.63 -17.95
CA ARG A 375 -36.96 12.80 -17.76
C ARG A 375 -35.98 12.92 -18.92
N THR A 376 -34.69 12.77 -18.64
CA THR A 376 -33.61 12.71 -19.64
C THR A 376 -32.78 11.45 -19.45
N PHE A 377 -32.67 10.64 -20.50
CA PHE A 377 -31.83 9.44 -20.53
C PHE A 377 -30.57 9.75 -21.34
N HIS A 378 -29.41 9.63 -20.69
CA HIS A 378 -28.09 9.94 -21.22
C HIS A 378 -27.31 8.67 -21.50
N SER A 379 -26.76 8.53 -22.71
CA SER A 379 -25.90 7.41 -23.08
C SER A 379 -24.66 7.90 -23.83
N ASP A 380 -23.72 7.00 -24.07
CA ASP A 380 -22.72 7.21 -25.09
C ASP A 380 -23.32 7.09 -26.51
N GLN A 381 -22.45 7.10 -27.53
CA GLN A 381 -22.84 6.85 -28.92
C GLN A 381 -22.71 5.37 -29.31
N GLY A 382 -22.87 4.43 -28.37
CA GLY A 382 -22.89 3.01 -28.66
C GLY A 382 -24.01 2.62 -29.63
N TRP A 383 -23.80 1.56 -30.42
CA TRP A 383 -24.74 1.12 -31.45
C TRP A 383 -26.14 0.83 -30.88
N ALA A 384 -26.20 0.27 -29.67
CA ALA A 384 -27.45 -0.12 -29.02
C ALA A 384 -28.35 1.09 -28.71
N TYR A 385 -27.76 2.21 -28.27
CA TYR A 385 -28.50 3.41 -27.94
C TYR A 385 -28.96 4.18 -29.19
N GLN A 386 -28.40 3.89 -30.36
CA GLN A 386 -28.81 4.46 -31.65
C GLN A 386 -29.93 3.67 -32.35
N MET A 387 -30.33 2.51 -31.80
CA MET A 387 -31.36 1.65 -32.41
C MET A 387 -32.73 2.32 -32.45
N LYS A 388 -33.48 2.10 -33.54
CA LYS A 388 -34.84 2.63 -33.69
C LYS A 388 -35.79 2.21 -32.56
N ALA A 389 -35.68 0.97 -32.08
CA ALA A 389 -36.49 0.46 -30.97
C ALA A 389 -36.25 1.27 -29.68
N TYR A 390 -34.98 1.48 -29.32
CA TYR A 390 -34.58 2.27 -28.15
C TYR A 390 -35.10 3.71 -28.23
N VAL A 391 -34.89 4.36 -29.38
CA VAL A 391 -35.35 5.74 -29.64
C VAL A 391 -36.87 5.84 -29.62
N ARG A 392 -37.57 4.86 -30.21
CA ARG A 392 -39.05 4.81 -30.26
C ARG A 392 -39.63 4.70 -28.85
N LYS A 393 -39.11 3.83 -28.00
CA LYS A 393 -39.60 3.66 -26.64
C LYS A 393 -39.45 4.94 -25.81
N LEU A 394 -38.30 5.62 -25.88
CA LEU A 394 -38.12 6.93 -25.22
C LEU A 394 -39.12 7.99 -25.71
N LYS A 395 -39.38 8.04 -27.02
CA LYS A 395 -40.34 8.99 -27.61
C LYS A 395 -41.77 8.74 -27.16
N GLN A 396 -42.19 7.47 -27.11
CA GLN A 396 -43.53 7.07 -26.63
C GLN A 396 -43.79 7.56 -25.21
N GLU A 397 -42.77 7.45 -24.35
CA GLU A 397 -42.83 7.86 -22.94
C GLU A 397 -42.48 9.35 -22.73
N ARG A 398 -42.35 10.12 -23.82
CA ARG A 398 -42.00 11.55 -23.85
C ARG A 398 -40.65 11.88 -23.16
N ILE A 399 -39.74 10.91 -23.05
CA ILE A 399 -38.41 11.06 -22.43
C ILE A 399 -37.43 11.67 -23.42
N PHE A 400 -36.60 12.60 -22.95
CA PHE A 400 -35.51 13.14 -23.78
C PHE A 400 -34.33 12.18 -23.85
N GLN A 401 -33.95 11.79 -25.06
CA GLN A 401 -32.65 11.19 -25.28
C GLN A 401 -31.55 12.25 -25.33
N SER A 402 -30.43 11.96 -24.69
CA SER A 402 -29.19 12.73 -24.77
C SER A 402 -28.03 11.77 -25.04
N MET A 403 -27.12 12.13 -25.94
CA MET A 403 -25.91 11.34 -26.17
C MET A 403 -24.66 12.16 -25.91
N SER A 404 -23.60 11.50 -25.45
CA SER A 404 -22.27 12.10 -25.28
C SER A 404 -21.67 12.53 -26.63
N ARG A 405 -20.68 13.42 -26.61
CA ARG A 405 -19.90 13.73 -27.82
C ARG A 405 -18.96 12.55 -28.13
N LYS A 406 -18.74 12.30 -29.42
CA LYS A 406 -17.81 11.26 -29.88
C LYS A 406 -16.42 11.45 -29.26
N GLY A 407 -15.88 10.37 -28.67
CA GLY A 407 -14.53 10.35 -28.09
C GLY A 407 -14.37 11.16 -26.80
N ASN A 408 -15.46 11.54 -26.13
CA ASN A 408 -15.43 12.39 -24.94
C ASN A 408 -15.98 11.63 -23.71
N CYS A 409 -15.10 10.90 -23.03
CA CYS A 409 -15.41 10.17 -21.78
C CYS A 409 -16.02 11.06 -20.70
N LEU A 410 -15.58 12.33 -20.63
CA LEU A 410 -16.04 13.29 -19.62
C LEU A 410 -17.54 13.58 -19.68
N ASP A 411 -18.18 13.34 -20.82
CA ASP A 411 -19.62 13.55 -20.97
C ASP A 411 -20.44 12.43 -20.30
N ASN A 412 -19.88 11.23 -20.09
CA ASN A 412 -20.51 10.09 -19.38
C ASN A 412 -19.79 9.72 -18.07
N ALA A 413 -19.05 10.68 -17.48
CA ALA A 413 -18.15 10.44 -16.35
C ALA A 413 -18.81 9.81 -15.11
N VAL A 414 -20.12 10.01 -14.91
CA VAL A 414 -20.86 9.43 -13.78
C VAL A 414 -20.91 7.90 -13.90
N MET A 415 -21.19 7.38 -15.09
CA MET A 415 -21.23 5.94 -15.32
C MET A 415 -19.82 5.33 -15.33
N GLU A 416 -18.86 6.03 -15.92
CA GLU A 416 -17.45 5.62 -15.86
C GLU A 416 -16.94 5.53 -14.42
N ASN A 417 -17.35 6.46 -13.55
CA ASN A 417 -17.02 6.40 -12.13
C ASN A 417 -17.60 5.16 -11.46
N PHE A 418 -18.87 4.84 -11.73
CA PHE A 418 -19.50 3.62 -11.23
C PHE A 418 -18.73 2.36 -11.68
N PHE A 419 -18.42 2.23 -12.96
CA PHE A 419 -17.64 1.09 -13.47
C PHE A 419 -16.24 1.01 -12.87
N GLY A 420 -15.58 2.15 -12.66
CA GLY A 420 -14.30 2.22 -11.99
C GLY A 420 -14.37 1.64 -10.57
N LEU A 421 -15.38 2.05 -9.80
CA LEU A 421 -15.62 1.56 -8.44
C LEU A 421 -15.95 0.06 -8.43
N LEU A 422 -16.91 -0.37 -9.26
CA LEU A 422 -17.31 -1.77 -9.42
C LEU A 422 -16.12 -2.67 -9.73
N LYS A 423 -15.29 -2.26 -10.71
CA LYS A 423 -14.12 -3.06 -11.11
C LYS A 423 -13.02 -3.06 -10.05
N GLN A 424 -12.79 -1.94 -9.36
CA GLN A 424 -11.75 -1.86 -8.33
C GLN A 424 -12.13 -2.59 -7.04
N GLU A 425 -13.38 -2.50 -6.62
CA GLU A 425 -13.83 -3.04 -5.34
C GLU A 425 -14.15 -4.54 -5.41
N MET A 426 -14.67 -5.04 -6.54
CA MET A 426 -15.11 -6.43 -6.68
C MET A 426 -14.27 -7.25 -7.67
N TYR A 427 -13.95 -6.70 -8.84
CA TYR A 427 -13.40 -7.51 -9.95
C TYR A 427 -11.87 -7.66 -9.91
N TYR A 428 -11.15 -6.58 -9.66
CA TYR A 428 -9.69 -6.57 -9.76
C TYR A 428 -9.03 -7.26 -8.56
N GLY A 429 -8.33 -8.37 -8.82
CA GLY A 429 -7.67 -9.19 -7.80
C GLY A 429 -8.36 -10.54 -7.56
N VAL A 430 -9.52 -10.75 -8.18
CA VAL A 430 -10.26 -12.01 -8.17
C VAL A 430 -10.28 -12.58 -9.59
N VAL A 431 -10.13 -13.90 -9.71
CA VAL A 431 -10.29 -14.63 -10.98
C VAL A 431 -11.56 -15.44 -10.87
N TYR A 432 -12.49 -15.23 -11.80
CA TYR A 432 -13.77 -15.91 -11.85
C TYR A 432 -13.71 -17.09 -12.82
N TYR A 433 -14.19 -18.25 -12.38
CA TYR A 433 -14.10 -19.52 -13.12
C TYR A 433 -15.46 -19.98 -13.69
N SER A 434 -16.51 -19.16 -13.56
CA SER A 434 -17.80 -19.41 -14.20
C SER A 434 -18.58 -18.13 -14.47
N TYR A 435 -19.53 -18.21 -15.41
CA TYR A 435 -20.47 -17.14 -15.68
C TYR A 435 -21.34 -16.81 -14.46
N GLU A 436 -21.89 -17.83 -13.79
CA GLU A 436 -22.80 -17.64 -12.65
C GLU A 436 -22.09 -17.05 -11.43
N GLU A 437 -20.83 -17.43 -11.18
CA GLU A 437 -20.02 -16.84 -10.11
C GLU A 437 -19.81 -15.33 -10.32
N LEU A 438 -19.40 -14.93 -11.53
CA LEU A 438 -19.21 -13.52 -11.86
C LEU A 438 -20.53 -12.74 -11.86
N LYS A 439 -21.61 -13.34 -12.38
CA LYS A 439 -22.95 -12.74 -12.39
C LYS A 439 -23.44 -12.50 -10.95
N SER A 440 -23.36 -13.50 -10.09
CA SER A 440 -23.75 -13.41 -8.68
C SER A 440 -22.91 -12.35 -7.94
N ALA A 441 -21.60 -12.28 -8.20
CA ALA A 441 -20.74 -11.24 -7.63
C ALA A 441 -21.14 -9.82 -8.07
N ILE A 442 -21.53 -9.63 -9.33
CA ILE A 442 -22.04 -8.34 -9.84
C ILE A 442 -23.37 -7.97 -9.17
N GLU A 443 -24.31 -8.92 -9.07
CA GLU A 443 -25.62 -8.69 -8.45
C GLU A 443 -25.48 -8.33 -6.97
N GLN A 444 -24.67 -9.08 -6.23
CA GLN A 444 -24.36 -8.80 -4.83
C GLN A 444 -23.69 -7.43 -4.66
N TYR A 445 -22.75 -7.08 -5.54
CA TYR A 445 -22.10 -5.79 -5.48
C TYR A 445 -23.07 -4.64 -5.77
N ILE A 446 -23.97 -4.77 -6.75
CA ILE A 446 -24.95 -3.71 -7.06
C ILE A 446 -25.88 -3.48 -5.86
N LYS A 447 -26.35 -4.56 -5.21
CA LYS A 447 -27.12 -4.47 -3.97
C LYS A 447 -26.34 -3.75 -2.87
N TYR A 448 -25.10 -4.18 -2.62
CA TYR A 448 -24.20 -3.53 -1.68
C TYR A 448 -23.99 -2.04 -2.00
N TYR A 449 -23.73 -1.71 -3.26
CA TYR A 449 -23.49 -0.35 -3.74
C TYR A 449 -24.69 0.57 -3.52
N ASN A 450 -25.91 0.07 -3.75
CA ASN A 450 -27.14 0.84 -3.58
C ASN A 450 -27.54 0.97 -2.11
N GLU A 451 -27.44 -0.11 -1.33
CA GLU A 451 -28.06 -0.18 0.01
C GLU A 451 -27.10 0.16 1.15
N GLN A 452 -25.82 -0.21 1.03
CA GLN A 452 -24.86 -0.16 2.15
C GLN A 452 -23.68 0.77 1.88
N ARG A 453 -23.28 0.95 0.61
CA ARG A 453 -22.05 1.66 0.28
C ARG A 453 -22.18 3.18 0.42
N ILE A 454 -21.63 3.72 1.51
CA ILE A 454 -21.74 5.14 1.83
C ILE A 454 -20.91 6.03 0.92
N LYS A 455 -21.38 7.27 0.71
CA LYS A 455 -20.68 8.30 -0.07
C LYS A 455 -20.60 9.60 0.71
N GLU A 456 -19.40 10.18 0.76
CA GLU A 456 -19.16 11.50 1.39
C GLU A 456 -20.09 12.58 0.82
N LYS A 457 -20.27 12.62 -0.51
CA LYS A 457 -21.15 13.57 -1.20
C LYS A 457 -22.64 13.46 -0.83
N LEU A 458 -23.04 12.33 -0.22
CA LEU A 458 -24.42 12.08 0.23
C LEU A 458 -24.54 12.20 1.76
N GLY A 459 -23.58 12.87 2.41
CA GLY A 459 -23.54 12.98 3.87
C GLY A 459 -23.33 11.63 4.55
N TRP A 460 -22.44 10.80 3.99
CA TRP A 460 -22.12 9.46 4.50
C TRP A 460 -23.30 8.46 4.48
N LYS A 461 -24.27 8.67 3.59
CA LYS A 461 -25.34 7.71 3.32
C LYS A 461 -25.09 6.91 2.04
N SER A 462 -25.68 5.72 1.96
CA SER A 462 -25.79 4.99 0.69
C SER A 462 -26.77 5.67 -0.27
N PRO A 463 -26.75 5.38 -1.58
CA PRO A 463 -27.69 5.95 -2.55
C PRO A 463 -29.16 5.81 -2.13
N VAL A 464 -29.58 4.62 -1.70
CA VAL A 464 -30.96 4.35 -1.28
C VAL A 464 -31.28 5.06 0.04
N GLN A 465 -30.37 5.03 1.02
CA GLN A 465 -30.56 5.74 2.30
C GLN A 465 -30.72 7.24 2.08
N TYR A 466 -29.93 7.84 1.19
CA TYR A 466 -30.01 9.26 0.88
C TYR A 466 -31.38 9.63 0.29
N ARG A 467 -31.84 8.87 -0.72
CA ARG A 467 -33.15 9.06 -1.34
C ARG A 467 -34.29 8.94 -0.32
N ARG A 468 -34.30 7.88 0.48
CA ARG A 468 -35.30 7.67 1.55
C ARG A 468 -35.30 8.82 2.57
N SER A 469 -34.14 9.36 2.93
CA SER A 469 -34.06 10.46 3.89
C SER A 469 -34.60 11.79 3.37
N LEU A 470 -34.75 11.94 2.05
CA LEU A 470 -35.36 13.12 1.43
C LEU A 470 -36.84 12.94 1.12
N SER A 471 -37.33 11.70 1.11
CA SER A 471 -38.78 11.41 1.03
C SER A 471 -39.45 11.46 2.41
N ALA A 472 -38.68 11.31 3.48
CA ALA A 472 -39.15 11.37 4.88
C ALA A 472 -39.06 12.78 5.50
N ALA A 473 -38.43 13.72 4.80
CA ALA A 473 -38.32 15.14 5.15
C ALA A 473 -39.27 15.95 4.27
#